data_AF-A0A3D1TNQ3-F1
#
_entry.id   AF-A0A3D1TNQ3-F1
#
_cell.length_a   1.000
_cell.length_b   1.000
_cell.length_c   1.000
_cell.angle_alpha   90.00
_cell.angle_beta   90.00
_cell.angle_gamma   90.00
#
_symmetry.space_group_name_H-M   'P 1'
#
loop_
_entity.id
_entity.type
_entity.pdbx_description
1 polymer ?
#
loop_
_entity_poly.entity_id
_entity_poly.type
_entity_poly.pdbx_seq_one_letter_code
_entity_poly.pdbx_strand_id
1 'polypeptide(L)'
;MLDIQFIREHADVVKESQRKRGESVELVDEVLRSDEVRRSSLKEFEAARAQQKEIGKKVAAAPADEKAKLIAATKELSQKVSEYKAAADAAA
;
A
#
# COMPACT_ATOMS: atom_id res chain seq x y z
N MET A 1 -5.61 4.60 -21.52
CA MET A 1 -5.99 4.63 -20.09
C MET A 1 -6.00 6.09 -19.66
N LEU A 2 -7.06 6.56 -19.01
CA LEU A 2 -7.08 7.90 -18.42
C LEU A 2 -6.03 7.98 -17.30
N ASP A 3 -5.42 9.16 -17.12
CA ASP A 3 -4.47 9.37 -16.04
C ASP A 3 -5.17 9.28 -14.68
N ILE A 4 -4.66 8.42 -13.79
CA ILE A 4 -5.22 8.24 -12.45
C ILE A 4 -5.12 9.52 -11.62
N GLN A 5 -4.10 10.36 -11.86
CA GLN A 5 -4.00 11.66 -11.20
C GLN A 5 -5.19 12.55 -11.58
N PHE A 6 -5.52 12.61 -12.88
CA PHE A 6 -6.67 13.36 -13.36
C PHE A 6 -8.00 12.85 -12.77
N ILE A 7 -8.18 11.52 -12.68
CA ILE A 7 -9.39 10.94 -12.07
C ILE A 7 -9.49 11.33 -10.59
N ARG A 8 -8.36 11.37 -9.86
CA ARG A 8 -8.31 11.81 -8.46
C ARG A 8 -8.68 13.26 -8.27
N GLU A 9 -8.17 14.14 -9.13
CA GLU A 9 -8.36 15.59 -9.03
C GLU A 9 -9.71 16.03 -9.60
N HIS A 10 -10.29 15.25 -10.51
CA HIS A 10 -11.48 15.62 -11.28
C HIS A 10 -12.52 14.49 -11.37
N ALA A 11 -12.77 13.79 -10.25
CA ALA A 11 -13.69 12.64 -10.21
C ALA A 11 -15.08 12.98 -10.78
N ASP A 12 -15.64 14.15 -10.46
CA ASP A 12 -16.96 14.56 -10.93
C ASP A 12 -17.02 14.73 -12.45
N VAL A 13 -15.96 15.30 -13.05
CA VAL A 13 -15.84 15.47 -14.51
C VAL A 13 -15.83 14.11 -15.20
N VAL A 14 -15.11 13.15 -14.63
CA VAL A 14 -15.03 11.78 -15.16
C VAL A 14 -16.37 11.07 -15.00
N LYS A 15 -17.04 11.18 -13.86
CA LYS A 15 -18.39 10.63 -13.64
C LYS A 15 -19.42 11.22 -14.59
N GLU A 16 -19.37 12.52 -14.85
CA GLU A 16 -20.25 13.16 -15.82
C GLU A 16 -19.99 12.64 -17.24
N SER A 17 -18.72 12.45 -17.62
CA SER A 17 -18.34 11.82 -18.89
C SER A 17 -18.89 10.40 -19.01
N GLN A 18 -18.81 9.58 -17.96
CA GLN A 18 -19.41 8.24 -17.95
C GLN A 18 -20.93 8.30 -18.15
N ARG A 19 -21.62 9.16 -17.39
CA ARG A 19 -23.07 9.34 -17.52
C ARG A 19 -23.48 9.76 -18.93
N LYS A 20 -22.76 10.71 -19.54
CA LYS A 20 -23.00 11.17 -20.92
C LYS A 20 -22.83 10.05 -21.96
N ARG A 21 -22.01 9.04 -21.66
CA ARG A 21 -21.78 7.86 -22.53
C ARG A 21 -22.73 6.71 -22.22
N GLY A 22 -23.61 6.84 -21.22
CA GLY A 22 -24.47 5.75 -20.74
C GLY A 22 -23.72 4.68 -19.94
N GLU A 23 -22.50 4.99 -19.49
CA GLU A 23 -21.65 4.10 -18.73
C GLU A 23 -21.89 4.24 -17.22
N SER A 24 -21.48 3.22 -16.45
CA SER A 24 -21.57 3.26 -15.00
C SER A 24 -20.57 4.24 -14.40
N VAL A 25 -21.07 5.12 -13.50
CA VAL A 25 -20.25 6.03 -12.71
C VAL A 25 -19.55 5.32 -11.54
N GLU A 26 -20.08 4.17 -11.11
CA GLU A 26 -19.51 3.36 -10.02
C GLU A 26 -18.12 2.84 -10.36
N LEU A 27 -17.80 2.69 -11.66
CA LEU A 27 -16.46 2.33 -12.12
C LEU A 27 -15.42 3.39 -11.73
N VAL A 28 -15.80 4.66 -11.67
CA VAL A 28 -14.91 5.74 -11.22
C VAL A 28 -14.60 5.58 -9.74
N ASP A 29 -15.61 5.26 -8.94
CA ASP A 29 -15.46 5.03 -7.50
C ASP A 29 -14.64 3.77 -7.22
N GLU A 30 -14.83 2.71 -8.01
CA GLU A 30 -14.01 1.49 -7.93
C GLU A 30 -12.54 1.76 -8.24
N VAL A 31 -12.25 2.50 -9.31
CA VAL A 31 -10.89 2.91 -9.67
C VAL A 31 -10.23 3.73 -8.56
N LEU A 32 -10.95 4.68 -7.97
CA LEU A 32 -10.44 5.51 -6.88
C LEU A 32 -10.17 4.70 -5.61
N ARG A 33 -11.05 3.76 -5.26
CA ARG A 33 -10.83 2.84 -4.13
C ARG A 33 -9.59 1.97 -4.35
N SER A 34 -9.42 1.39 -5.53
CA SER A 34 -8.24 0.59 -5.86
C SER A 34 -6.96 1.41 -5.81
N ASP A 35 -6.95 2.64 -6.35
CA ASP A 35 -5.80 3.55 -6.23
C ASP A 35 -5.46 3.87 -4.77
N GLU A 36 -6.46 4.10 -3.92
CA GLU A 36 -6.23 4.37 -2.50
C GLU A 36 -5.65 3.16 -1.75
N VAL A 37 -6.20 1.95 -1.99
CA VAL A 37 -5.65 0.70 -1.44
C VAL A 37 -4.21 0.50 -1.89
N ARG A 38 -3.93 0.71 -3.18
CA ARG A 38 -2.58 0.58 -3.73
C ARG A 38 -1.61 1.56 -3.09
N ARG A 39 -1.97 2.85 -3.03
CA ARG A 39 -1.11 3.91 -2.49
C ARG A 39 -0.83 3.73 -1.00
N SER A 40 -1.86 3.41 -0.23
CA SER A 40 -1.70 3.13 1.20
C SER A 40 -0.83 1.89 1.42
N SER A 41 -1.07 0.81 0.69
CA SER A 41 -0.29 -0.43 0.79
C SER A 41 1.19 -0.22 0.41
N LEU A 42 1.48 0.56 -0.63
CA LEU A 42 2.87 0.91 -0.98
C LEU A 42 3.57 1.73 0.10
N LYS A 43 2.87 2.70 0.69
CA LYS A 43 3.39 3.50 1.80
C LYS A 43 3.73 2.62 3.01
N GLU A 44 2.81 1.74 3.40
CA GLU A 44 3.02 0.82 4.52
C GLU A 44 4.11 -0.22 4.23
N PHE A 45 4.20 -0.70 2.98
CA PHE A 45 5.28 -1.57 2.53
C PHE A 45 6.66 -0.90 2.70
N GLU A 46 6.80 0.35 2.26
CA GLU A 46 8.05 1.11 2.39
C GLU A 46 8.40 1.38 3.86
N ALA A 47 7.42 1.78 4.67
CA ALA A 47 7.59 1.99 6.10
C ALA A 47 8.05 0.70 6.82
N ALA A 48 7.39 -0.43 6.51
CA ALA A 48 7.73 -1.72 7.09
C ALA A 48 9.14 -2.20 6.68
N ARG A 49 9.55 -1.98 5.42
CA ARG A 49 10.93 -2.27 4.97
C ARG A 49 11.97 -1.40 5.67
N ALA A 50 11.67 -0.11 5.87
CA ALA A 50 12.56 0.77 6.63
C ALA A 50 12.71 0.28 8.07
N GLN A 51 11.60 -0.10 8.71
CA GLN A 51 11.61 -0.64 10.07
C GLN A 51 12.37 -1.98 10.17
N GLN A 52 12.27 -2.87 9.18
CA GLN A 52 13.07 -4.11 9.14
C GLN A 52 14.57 -3.81 9.15
N LYS A 53 15.00 -2.84 8.33
CA LYS A 53 16.40 -2.44 8.25
C LYS A 53 16.91 -1.91 9.58
N GLU A 54 16.10 -1.10 10.28
CA GLU A 54 16.45 -0.58 11.60
C GLU A 54 16.49 -1.67 12.68
N ILE A 55 15.54 -2.63 12.67
CA ILE A 55 15.58 -3.76 13.60
C ILE A 55 16.80 -4.64 13.33
N GLY A 56 17.16 -4.90 12.07
CA GLY A 56 18.34 -5.68 11.71
C GLY A 56 19.64 -5.09 12.29
N LYS A 57 19.78 -3.76 12.28
CA LYS A 57 20.90 -3.07 12.95
C LYS A 57 20.87 -3.27 14.48
N LYS A 58 19.69 -3.17 15.09
CA LYS A 58 19.52 -3.40 16.54
C LYS A 58 19.84 -4.83 16.93
N VAL A 59 19.42 -5.83 16.14
CA VAL A 59 19.74 -7.24 16.37
C VAL A 59 21.24 -7.48 16.37
N ALA A 60 21.98 -6.85 15.45
CA ALA A 60 23.44 -6.98 15.39
C ALA A 60 24.13 -6.43 16.65
N ALA A 61 23.60 -5.35 17.24
CA ALA A 61 24.15 -4.70 18.43
C ALA A 61 23.61 -5.23 19.77
N ALA A 62 22.51 -5.99 19.76
CA ALA A 62 21.79 -6.40 20.96
C ALA A 62 22.44 -7.60 21.69
N PRO A 63 22.34 -7.65 23.03
CA PRO A 63 22.70 -8.82 23.82
C PRO A 63 21.72 -10.00 23.57
N ALA A 64 22.11 -11.20 23.97
CA ALA A 64 21.44 -12.46 23.58
C ALA A 64 19.98 -12.56 24.05
N ASP A 65 19.67 -11.97 25.20
CA ASP A 65 18.35 -11.86 25.82
C ASP A 65 17.41 -10.92 25.06
N GLU A 66 17.92 -9.83 24.48
CA GLU A 66 17.14 -8.91 23.65
C GLU A 66 16.99 -9.39 22.20
N LYS A 67 17.97 -10.15 21.69
CA LYS A 67 17.95 -10.69 20.32
C LYS A 67 16.71 -11.52 20.03
N ALA A 68 16.25 -12.35 20.97
CA ALA A 68 15.06 -13.18 20.77
C ALA A 68 13.80 -12.34 20.48
N LYS A 69 13.59 -11.24 21.22
CA LYS A 69 12.47 -10.32 21.01
C LYS A 69 12.57 -9.61 19.67
N LEU A 70 13.77 -9.16 19.30
CA LEU A 70 14.00 -8.47 18.03
C LEU A 70 13.84 -9.40 16.81
N ILE A 71 14.23 -10.67 16.93
CA ILE A 71 14.02 -11.69 15.89
C ILE A 71 12.52 -11.94 15.70
N ALA A 72 11.76 -12.07 16.79
CA ALA A 72 10.30 -12.24 16.72
C ALA A 72 9.63 -11.05 16.02
N ALA A 73 9.96 -9.82 16.42
CA ALA A 73 9.46 -8.60 15.79
C ALA A 73 9.83 -8.49 14.30
N THR A 74 11.04 -8.94 13.92
CA THR A 74 11.48 -8.96 12.51
C THR A 74 10.65 -9.94 11.68
N LYS A 75 10.26 -11.08 12.26
CA LYS A 75 9.46 -12.10 11.56
C LYS A 75 8.04 -11.59 11.29
N GLU A 76 7.39 -11.01 12.29
CA GLU A 76 6.06 -10.38 12.11
C GLU A 76 6.11 -9.27 11.06
N LEU A 77 7.15 -8.44 11.10
CA LEU A 77 7.31 -7.36 10.14
C LEU A 77 7.56 -7.88 8.72
N SER A 78 8.25 -9.02 8.57
CA SER A 78 8.41 -9.70 7.27
C SER A 78 7.11 -10.20 6.68
N GLN A 79 6.19 -10.69 7.52
CA GLN A 79 4.85 -11.06 7.07
C GLN A 79 4.09 -9.83 6.59
N LYS A 80 4.07 -8.75 7.38
CA LYS A 80 3.44 -7.48 6.99
C LYS A 80 3.99 -6.90 5.69
N VAL A 81 5.31 -6.93 5.49
CA VAL A 81 5.95 -6.50 4.23
C VAL A 81 5.40 -7.30 3.04
N SER A 82 5.27 -8.63 3.17
CA SER A 82 4.70 -9.45 2.12
C SER A 82 3.22 -9.16 1.87
N GLU A 83 2.44 -8.95 2.94
CA GLU A 83 1.01 -8.64 2.87
C GLU A 83 0.77 -7.30 2.19
N TYR A 84 1.49 -6.24 2.59
CA TYR A 84 1.37 -4.92 1.98
C TYR A 84 1.80 -4.93 0.51
N LYS A 85 2.83 -5.70 0.17
CA LYS A 85 3.21 -5.89 -1.23
C LYS A 85 2.07 -6.56 -2.03
N ALA A 86 1.53 -7.66 -1.51
CA ALA A 86 0.45 -8.37 -2.17
C ALA A 86 -0.82 -7.51 -2.33
N ALA A 87 -1.16 -6.70 -1.33
CA ALA A 87 -2.28 -5.76 -1.39
C ALA A 87 -2.05 -4.66 -2.43
N ALA A 88 -0.83 -4.13 -2.52
CA ALA A 88 -0.47 -3.15 -3.55
C ALA A 88 -0.54 -3.74 -4.96
N ASP A 89 -0.05 -4.97 -5.14
CA ASP A 89 -0.04 -5.67 -6.43
C ASP A 89 -1.47 -6.08 -6.86
N ALA A 90 -2.34 -6.46 -5.93
CA ALA A 90 -3.74 -6.82 -6.22
C ALA A 90 -4.62 -5.61 -6.56
N ALA A 91 -4.23 -4.42 -6.14
CA ALA A 91 -4.93 -3.17 -6.41
C ALA A 91 -4.36 -2.40 -7.63
N ALA A 92 -3.43 -3.02 -8.36
CA ALA A 92 -2.74 -2.45 -9.53
C ALA A 92 -3.45 -2.78 -10.85
#